data_AF-A0AAU7Y3N4-F1
#
_entry.id   AF-A0AAU7Y3N4-F1
#
_cell.length_a   1.000
_cell.length_b   1.000
_cell.length_c   1.000
_cell.angle_alpha   90.00
_cell.angle_beta   90.00
_cell.angle_gamma   90.00
#
_symmetry.space_group_name_H-M   'P 1'
#
loop_
_entity.id
_entity.type
_entity.pdbx_description
1 polymer ?
#
loop_
_entity_poly.entity_id
_entity_poly.type
_entity_poly.pdbx_seq_one_letter_code
_entity_poly.pdbx_strand_id
1 'polypeptide(L)'
;MSNDEQLRAVTASRLAGGSRMELHHLDYDLDSLTLRLRDLGTQRVVQVRISAVEGFRMLDEGDLLEFWPQCSDGWLHEITAGGWFDQERLRPGFLSDDRALKEYLVSGVDRCLSVLAWEAPVILQA
;
A
#
# COMPACT_ATOMS: atom_id res chain seq x y z
N MET A 1 -26.98 0.66 -16.32
CA MET A 1 -26.16 1.06 -15.16
C MET A 1 -26.04 2.57 -15.26
N SER A 2 -26.60 3.33 -14.31
CA SER A 2 -26.58 4.80 -14.36
C SER A 2 -25.16 5.31 -14.10
N ASN A 3 -24.91 6.56 -14.47
CA ASN A 3 -23.70 7.36 -14.22
C ASN A 3 -23.29 7.52 -12.73
N ASP A 4 -23.82 6.70 -11.81
CA ASP A 4 -23.63 6.82 -10.36
C ASP A 4 -22.60 5.84 -9.76
N GLU A 5 -21.91 5.03 -10.57
CA GLU A 5 -20.61 4.44 -10.17
C GLU A 5 -19.50 5.47 -10.34
N GLN A 6 -19.69 6.61 -9.67
CA GLN A 6 -18.66 7.58 -9.44
C GLN A 6 -17.50 6.84 -8.80
N LEU A 7 -16.41 6.65 -9.57
CA LEU A 7 -15.09 6.24 -9.08
C LEU A 7 -14.91 6.89 -7.72
N ARG A 8 -15.03 6.10 -6.63
CA ARG A 8 -14.83 6.65 -5.30
C ARG A 8 -13.38 7.08 -5.28
N ALA A 9 -13.17 8.39 -5.25
CA ALA A 9 -11.83 8.94 -5.23
C ALA A 9 -11.06 8.25 -4.10
N VAL A 10 -9.86 7.75 -4.41
CA VAL A 10 -8.96 7.24 -3.38
C VAL A 10 -8.83 8.32 -2.32
N THR A 11 -8.90 7.92 -1.05
CA THR A 11 -8.55 8.77 0.08
C THR A 11 -7.46 8.08 0.87
N ALA A 12 -6.49 8.86 1.35
CA ALA A 12 -5.31 8.32 2.00
C ALA A 12 -4.81 9.23 3.12
N SER A 13 -4.18 8.63 4.13
CA SER A 13 -3.42 9.32 5.16
C SER A 13 -1.95 8.97 5.02
N ARG A 14 -1.08 9.99 4.89
CA ARG A 14 0.37 9.77 4.79
C ARG A 14 0.94 9.29 6.13
N LEU A 15 1.66 8.17 6.08
CA LEU A 15 2.41 7.61 7.21
C LEU A 15 3.90 7.96 7.14
N ALA A 16 4.47 8.01 5.93
CA ALA A 16 5.86 8.45 5.72
C ALA A 16 6.02 9.34 4.48
N GLY A 17 6.73 10.46 4.67
CA GLY A 17 7.14 11.36 3.60
C GLY A 17 8.48 10.97 2.99
N GLY A 18 8.88 11.72 1.97
CA GLY A 18 10.06 11.43 1.14
C GLY A 18 9.63 11.07 -0.28
N SER A 19 10.55 11.16 -1.23
CA SER A 19 10.27 10.88 -2.63
C SER A 19 11.28 9.91 -3.21
N ARG A 20 10.84 9.16 -4.21
CA ARG A 20 11.66 8.24 -5.01
C ARG A 20 12.29 7.10 -4.22
N MET A 21 11.46 6.32 -3.55
CA MET A 21 11.87 5.06 -2.94
C MET A 21 11.92 3.96 -4.00
N GLU A 22 12.90 3.08 -3.90
CA GLU A 22 13.02 1.86 -4.71
C GLU A 22 12.87 0.63 -3.81
N LEU A 23 11.81 -0.15 -4.02
CA LEU A 23 11.65 -1.45 -3.37
C LEU A 23 12.62 -2.45 -4.00
N HIS A 24 13.62 -2.92 -3.24
CA HIS A 24 14.63 -3.85 -3.74
C HIS A 24 14.64 -5.20 -3.00
N HIS A 25 13.85 -5.34 -1.94
CA HIS A 25 13.66 -6.61 -1.25
C HIS A 25 12.25 -6.71 -0.66
N LEU A 26 11.67 -7.89 -0.82
CA LEU A 26 10.40 -8.30 -0.24
C LEU A 26 10.58 -9.73 0.29
N ASP A 27 10.20 -9.93 1.54
CA ASP A 27 10.20 -11.23 2.21
C ASP A 27 8.87 -11.42 2.95
N TYR A 28 8.23 -12.56 2.75
CA TYR A 28 6.95 -12.90 3.38
C TYR A 28 7.05 -14.27 4.05
N ASP A 29 6.84 -14.30 5.37
CA ASP A 29 7.01 -15.50 6.19
C ASP A 29 5.70 -16.14 6.67
N LEU A 30 4.59 -15.86 5.97
CA LEU A 30 3.20 -16.26 6.28
C LEU A 30 2.50 -15.45 7.38
N ASP A 31 3.23 -14.63 8.13
CA ASP A 31 2.64 -13.72 9.12
C ASP A 31 2.99 -12.28 8.79
N SER A 32 4.26 -12.04 8.49
CA SER A 32 4.84 -10.72 8.31
C SER A 32 5.45 -10.53 6.92
N LEU A 33 5.27 -9.32 6.41
CA LEU A 33 5.87 -8.82 5.19
C LEU A 33 6.96 -7.82 5.55
N THR A 34 8.20 -8.18 5.23
CA THR A 34 9.37 -7.32 5.43
C THR A 34 9.83 -6.75 4.10
N LEU A 35 9.90 -5.43 4.03
CA LEU A 35 10.30 -4.67 2.85
C LEU A 35 11.61 -3.96 3.13
N ARG A 36 12.50 -3.90 2.14
CA ARG A 36 13.62 -2.94 2.15
C ARG A 36 13.51 -2.01 0.96
N LEU A 37 13.46 -0.72 1.28
CA LEU A 37 13.38 0.37 0.32
C LEU A 37 14.66 1.17 0.34
N ARG A 38 15.12 1.58 -0.83
CA ARG A 38 16.26 2.49 -0.99
C ARG A 38 15.73 3.86 -1.38
N ASP A 39 16.06 4.87 -0.59
CA ASP A 39 15.88 6.27 -1.01
C ASP A 39 16.92 6.57 -2.11
N LEU A 40 16.47 6.86 -3.33
CA LEU A 40 17.38 7.10 -4.45
C LEU A 40 18.12 8.44 -4.35
N GLY A 41 17.58 9.42 -3.60
CA GLY A 41 18.25 10.70 -3.36
C GLY A 41 19.35 10.60 -2.31
N THR A 42 19.10 9.89 -1.21
CA THR A 42 20.05 9.80 -0.08
C THR A 42 20.86 8.49 -0.02
N GLN A 43 20.50 7.49 -0.83
CA GLN A 43 21.04 6.13 -0.83
C GLN A 43 20.83 5.35 0.49
N ARG A 44 20.07 5.91 1.43
CA ARG A 44 19.72 5.24 2.68
C ARG A 44 18.74 4.11 2.44
N VAL A 45 18.86 3.05 3.22
CA VAL A 45 17.93 1.93 3.21
C VAL A 45 16.99 2.07 4.41
N VAL A 46 15.69 1.93 4.15
CA VAL A 46 14.64 1.88 5.15
C VAL A 46 14.03 0.49 5.13
N GLN A 47 13.84 -0.10 6.29
CA GLN A 47 13.13 -1.35 6.42
C GLN A 47 11.71 -1.09 6.93
N VAL A 48 10.73 -1.78 6.37
CA VAL A 48 9.33 -1.74 6.85
C VAL A 48 8.90 -3.15 7.16
N ARG A 49 8.26 -3.35 8.31
CA ARG A 49 7.62 -4.61 8.67
C ARG A 49 6.13 -4.39 8.83
N ILE A 50 5.34 -5.22 8.17
CA ILE A 50 3.88 -5.26 8.30
C ILE A 50 3.53 -6.66 8.81
N SER A 51 2.83 -6.77 9.93
CA SER A 51 2.46 -8.07 10.52
C SER A 51 0.98 -8.36 10.29
N ALA A 52 0.55 -9.61 10.51
CA ALA A 52 -0.83 -10.04 10.30
C ALA A 52 -1.35 -9.66 8.90
N VAL A 53 -0.59 -10.05 7.87
CA VAL A 53 -0.91 -9.75 6.47
C VAL A 53 -1.99 -10.70 5.96
N GLU A 54 -3.08 -10.13 5.44
CA GLU A 54 -4.16 -10.87 4.80
C GLU A 54 -3.86 -11.14 3.31
N GLY A 55 -3.22 -10.17 2.66
CA GLY A 55 -2.82 -10.29 1.27
C GLY A 55 -2.08 -9.06 0.79
N PHE A 56 -1.33 -9.20 -0.30
CA PHE A 56 -0.68 -8.08 -0.96
C PHE A 56 -0.68 -8.27 -2.47
N ARG A 57 -0.64 -7.15 -3.20
CA ARG A 57 -0.42 -7.13 -4.65
C ARG A 57 0.70 -6.15 -4.98
N MET A 58 1.56 -6.54 -5.90
CA MET A 58 2.63 -5.70 -6.42
C MET A 58 2.33 -5.35 -7.87
N LEU A 59 2.29 -4.06 -8.18
CA LEU A 59 1.94 -3.53 -9.49
C LEU A 59 2.92 -2.44 -9.90
N ASP A 60 2.94 -2.14 -11.20
CA ASP A 60 3.62 -0.97 -11.75
C ASP A 60 2.95 0.32 -11.26
N GLU A 61 3.71 1.41 -11.10
CA GLU A 61 3.12 2.69 -10.72
C GLU A 61 2.13 3.22 -11.78
N GLY A 62 2.37 2.88 -13.05
CA GLY A 62 1.47 3.19 -14.16
C GLY A 62 0.12 2.47 -14.09
N ASP A 63 0.00 1.40 -13.32
CA ASP A 63 -1.25 0.65 -13.12
C ASP A 63 -2.07 1.15 -11.92
N LEU A 64 -1.56 2.13 -11.18
CA LEU A 64 -2.17 2.67 -9.95
C LEU A 64 -2.51 4.16 -10.07
N LEU A 65 -2.90 4.62 -11.28
CA LEU A 65 -3.10 6.04 -11.58
C LEU A 65 -4.12 6.72 -10.66
N GLU A 66 -5.10 5.99 -10.16
CA GLU A 66 -6.13 6.47 -9.25
C GLU A 66 -5.60 6.86 -7.86
N PHE A 67 -4.42 6.37 -7.45
CA PHE A 67 -3.83 6.63 -6.13
C PHE A 67 -3.04 7.96 -6.08
N TRP A 68 -2.44 8.38 -7.19
CA TRP A 68 -1.45 9.46 -7.22
C TRP A 68 -1.92 10.84 -6.74
N PRO A 69 -3.17 11.28 -6.99
CA PRO A 69 -3.63 12.56 -6.45
C PRO A 69 -3.54 12.65 -4.93
N GLN A 70 -3.66 11.53 -4.21
CA GLN A 70 -3.59 11.49 -2.74
C GLN A 70 -2.29 10.92 -2.19
N CYS A 71 -1.57 10.11 -2.96
CA CYS A 71 -0.37 9.41 -2.49
C CYS A 71 0.95 10.01 -3.00
N SER A 72 0.92 11.18 -3.64
CA SER A 72 2.10 11.83 -4.22
C SER A 72 3.00 12.54 -3.20
N ASP A 73 2.55 12.70 -1.96
CA ASP A 73 3.24 13.47 -0.91
C ASP A 73 4.10 12.62 0.05
N GLY A 74 4.30 11.34 -0.28
CA GLY A 74 5.06 10.38 0.50
C GLY A 74 5.27 9.06 -0.23
N TRP A 75 5.80 8.06 0.48
CA TRP A 75 6.01 6.71 -0.06
C TRP A 75 5.31 5.61 0.75
N LEU A 76 4.68 5.97 1.88
CA LEU A 76 3.87 5.06 2.68
C LEU A 76 2.57 5.76 3.09
N HIS A 77 1.45 5.16 2.75
CA HIS A 77 0.12 5.69 3.02
C HIS A 77 -0.79 4.59 3.56
N GLU A 78 -1.68 4.95 4.48
CA GLU A 78 -2.89 4.17 4.75
C GLU A 78 -3.98 4.62 3.78
N ILE A 79 -4.56 3.69 3.03
CA ILE A 79 -5.67 3.97 2.13
C ILE A 79 -6.97 3.81 2.92
N THR A 80 -7.71 4.90 3.05
CA THR A 80 -8.89 4.98 3.92
C THR A 80 -10.21 4.74 3.17
N ALA A 81 -10.23 4.90 1.85
CA ALA A 81 -11.36 4.59 0.98
C ALA A 81 -10.93 4.57 -0.50
N GLY A 82 -11.70 3.90 -1.36
CA GLY A 82 -11.55 3.89 -2.81
C GLY A 82 -10.39 3.03 -3.33
N GLY A 83 -9.64 2.38 -2.43
CA GLY A 83 -8.48 1.54 -2.74
C GLY A 83 -8.83 0.09 -3.11
N TRP A 84 -7.81 -0.76 -3.11
CA TRP A 84 -7.95 -2.19 -3.35
C TRP A 84 -8.91 -2.85 -2.37
N PHE A 85 -8.88 -2.52 -1.07
CA PHE A 85 -9.77 -3.16 -0.10
C PHE A 85 -11.25 -2.94 -0.45
N ASP A 86 -11.61 -1.72 -0.85
CA ASP A 86 -12.96 -1.38 -1.29
C ASP A 86 -13.38 -2.09 -2.59
N GLN A 87 -12.42 -2.48 -3.44
CA GLN A 87 -12.67 -3.31 -4.61
C GLN A 87 -12.80 -4.80 -4.21
N GLU A 88 -11.88 -5.27 -3.37
CA GLU A 88 -11.75 -6.68 -2.97
C GLU A 88 -12.95 -7.16 -2.16
N ARG A 89 -13.49 -6.29 -1.30
CA ARG A 89 -14.71 -6.58 -0.54
C ARG A 89 -15.96 -6.84 -1.40
N LEU A 90 -15.96 -6.37 -2.65
CA LEU A 90 -17.04 -6.62 -3.60
C LEU A 90 -16.87 -7.95 -4.33
N ARG A 91 -15.70 -8.59 -4.23
CA ARG A 91 -15.40 -9.85 -4.90
C ARG A 91 -16.12 -11.01 -4.19
N PRO A 92 -16.94 -11.81 -4.91
CA PRO A 92 -17.54 -12.99 -4.33
C PRO A 92 -16.51 -13.95 -3.72
N GLY A 93 -16.76 -14.37 -2.48
CA GLY A 93 -15.91 -15.31 -1.74
C GLY A 93 -14.75 -14.67 -0.96
N PHE A 94 -14.62 -13.34 -0.94
CA PHE A 94 -13.73 -12.66 0.00
C PHE A 94 -14.38 -12.62 1.40
N LEU A 95 -13.78 -13.32 2.36
CA LEU A 95 -14.33 -13.48 3.71
C LEU A 95 -13.83 -12.44 4.71
N SER A 96 -12.73 -11.75 4.39
CA SER A 96 -12.02 -10.83 5.28
C SER A 96 -12.53 -9.39 5.13
N ASP A 97 -13.81 -9.18 4.79
CA ASP A 97 -14.47 -7.86 4.69
C ASP A 97 -14.81 -7.25 6.06
N ASP A 98 -13.87 -7.29 7.00
CA ASP A 98 -13.98 -6.60 8.28
C ASP A 98 -13.40 -5.18 8.15
N ARG A 99 -14.04 -4.20 8.78
CA ARG A 99 -13.55 -2.81 8.85
C ARG A 99 -12.24 -2.65 9.65
N ALA A 100 -11.86 -3.68 10.41
CA ALA A 100 -10.57 -3.75 11.06
C ALA A 100 -9.42 -4.05 10.09
N LEU A 101 -9.69 -4.68 8.93
CA LEU A 101 -8.68 -4.87 7.89
C LEU A 101 -8.34 -3.53 7.26
N LYS A 102 -7.05 -3.23 7.14
CA LYS A 102 -6.54 -1.96 6.61
C LYS A 102 -5.77 -2.18 5.32
N GLU A 103 -5.79 -1.16 4.46
CA GLU A 103 -4.98 -1.12 3.25
C GLU A 103 -3.83 -0.13 3.42
N TYR A 104 -2.64 -0.58 3.07
CA TYR A 104 -1.44 0.24 3.04
C TYR A 104 -0.84 0.24 1.64
N LEU A 105 -0.51 1.42 1.13
CA LEU A 105 0.24 1.59 -0.11
C LEU A 105 1.69 1.95 0.21
N VAL A 106 2.61 1.14 -0.31
CA VAL A 106 4.04 1.43 -0.35
C VAL A 106 4.37 1.81 -1.79
N SER A 107 4.62 3.10 -2.04
CA SER A 107 4.92 3.61 -3.37
C SER A 107 6.42 3.54 -3.66
N GLY A 108 6.77 2.83 -4.72
CA GLY A 108 8.12 2.83 -5.29
C GLY A 108 8.19 3.60 -6.61
N VAL A 109 9.40 3.80 -7.12
CA VAL A 109 9.60 4.42 -8.44
C VAL A 109 9.21 3.52 -9.62
N ASP A 110 9.25 2.19 -9.43
CA ASP A 110 8.95 1.19 -10.48
C ASP A 110 7.90 0.16 -10.02
N ARG A 111 7.87 -0.15 -8.71
CA ARG A 111 7.00 -1.17 -8.14
C ARG A 111 6.36 -0.63 -6.89
N CYS A 112 5.04 -0.70 -6.87
CA CYS A 112 4.22 -0.31 -5.75
C CYS A 112 3.56 -1.54 -5.13
N LEU A 113 3.31 -1.48 -3.83
CA LEU A 113 2.75 -2.59 -3.08
C LEU A 113 1.51 -2.10 -2.34
N SER A 114 0.35 -2.69 -2.66
CA SER A 114 -0.84 -2.57 -1.82
C SER A 114 -0.87 -3.78 -0.88
N VAL A 115 -1.03 -3.54 0.41
CA VAL A 115 -1.02 -4.57 1.45
C VAL A 115 -2.31 -4.45 2.26
N LEU A 116 -3.06 -5.54 2.35
CA LEU A 116 -4.14 -5.71 3.31
C LEU A 116 -3.57 -6.36 4.57
N ALA A 117 -3.70 -5.70 5.71
CA ALA A 117 -3.18 -6.20 6.98
C ALA A 117 -4.05 -5.77 8.16
N TRP A 118 -4.00 -6.57 9.24
CA TRP A 118 -4.69 -6.30 10.49
C TRP A 118 -3.91 -5.36 11.42
N GLU A 119 -2.61 -5.21 11.18
CA GLU A 119 -1.70 -4.38 11.97
C GLU A 119 -1.03 -3.30 11.12
N ALA A 120 -0.70 -2.17 11.75
CA ALA A 120 -0.05 -1.06 11.08
C ALA A 120 1.42 -1.35 10.74
N PRO A 121 1.96 -0.79 9.63
CA PRO A 121 3.37 -0.89 9.30
C PRO A 121 4.27 -0.25 10.37
N VAL A 122 5.39 -0.91 10.68
CA VAL A 122 6.46 -0.38 11.52
C VAL A 122 7.66 -0.05 10.65
N ILE A 123 8.08 1.22 10.69
CA ILE A 123 9.30 1.68 10.01
C ILE A 123 10.50 1.43 10.93
N LEU A 124 11.42 0.61 10.45
CA LEU A 124 12.66 0.27 11.11
C LEU A 124 13.79 1.01 10.40
N GLN A 125 14.53 1.84 11.13
CA GLN A 125 15.75 2.46 10.59
C GLN A 125 16.85 1.40 10.52
N ALA A 126 17.47 1.29 9.36
CA ALA A 126 18.67 0.47 9.15
C ALA A 126 19.93 1.34 9.22
#